data_AF-A0A536V5H4-F1
#
_entry.id   AF-A0A536V5H4-F1
#
_cell.length_a   1.000
_cell.length_b   1.000
_cell.length_c   1.000
_cell.angle_alpha   90.00
_cell.angle_beta   90.00
_cell.angle_gamma   90.00
#
_symmetry.space_group_name_H-M   'P 1'
#
loop_
_entity.id
_entity.type
_entity.pdbx_description
1 polymer ?
#
loop_
_entity_poly.entity_id
_entity_poly.type
_entity_poly.pdbx_seq_one_letter_code
_entity_poly.pdbx_strand_id
1 'polypeptide(L)' 'SWKQTAPTVWRFNLRQNVKFHDGTPFTADDVVFSYERSKTDGSDMKTKVGTIKEIRKIDDHTVDFVTNDPFPILPD' A
#
# COMPACT_ATOMS: atom_id res chain seq x y z
N SER A 1 -1.77 -10.58 5.91
CA SER A 1 -1.63 -11.55 4.79
C SER A 1 -1.86 -10.80 3.49
N TRP A 2 -1.62 -11.43 2.34
CA TRP A 2 -1.89 -10.82 1.03
C TRP A 2 -2.45 -11.85 0.05
N LYS A 3 -3.09 -11.38 -1.02
CA LYS A 3 -3.58 -12.20 -2.13
C LYS A 3 -3.69 -11.36 -3.41
N GLN A 4 -3.28 -11.92 -4.54
CA GLN A 4 -3.60 -11.36 -5.85
C GLN A 4 -5.06 -11.63 -6.21
N THR A 5 -5.88 -10.59 -6.36
CA THR A 5 -7.32 -10.69 -6.67
C THR A 5 -7.61 -10.52 -8.16
N ALA A 6 -6.67 -9.92 -8.91
CA ALA A 6 -6.66 -9.81 -10.36
C ALA A 6 -5.21 -9.65 -10.85
N PRO A 7 -4.91 -9.79 -12.16
CA PRO A 7 -3.53 -9.69 -12.68
C PRO A 7 -2.77 -8.43 -12.24
N THR A 8 -3.48 -7.32 -12.01
CA THR A 8 -2.92 -6.02 -11.59
C THR A 8 -3.41 -5.56 -10.21
N VAL A 9 -4.05 -6.43 -9.42
CA VAL A 9 -4.61 -6.05 -8.11
C VAL A 9 -4.17 -7.02 -7.02
N TRP A 10 -3.55 -6.46 -5.99
CA TRP A 10 -3.13 -7.18 -4.80
C TRP A 10 -3.83 -6.64 -3.57
N ARG A 11 -4.53 -7.52 -2.85
CA ARG A 11 -5.18 -7.20 -1.58
C ARG A 11 -4.26 -7.54 -0.42
N PHE A 12 -4.02 -6.57 0.45
CA PHE A 12 -3.27 -6.73 1.69
C PHE A 12 -4.19 -6.58 2.90
N ASN A 13 -4.10 -7.53 3.82
CA ASN A 13 -4.70 -7.46 5.14
C ASN A 13 -3.63 -7.01 6.16
N LEU A 14 -3.85 -5.84 6.74
CA LEU A 14 -3.00 -5.21 7.73
C LEU A 14 -3.12 -5.92 9.08
N ARG A 15 -2.05 -5.86 9.87
CA ARG A 15 -2.06 -6.41 11.22
C ARG A 15 -2.89 -5.50 12.13
N GLN A 16 -3.83 -6.11 12.86
CA GLN A 16 -4.63 -5.42 13.86
C GLN A 16 -3.82 -5.19 15.14
N ASN A 17 -4.24 -4.21 15.94
CA ASN A 17 -3.63 -3.83 17.23
C ASN A 17 -2.17 -3.34 17.12
N VAL A 18 -1.74 -2.92 15.93
CA VAL A 18 -0.45 -2.24 15.75
C VAL A 18 -0.61 -0.76 16.09
N LYS A 19 0.38 -0.21 16.80
CA LYS A 19 0.44 1.20 17.16
C LYS A 19 1.80 1.77 16.79
N PHE A 20 1.84 3.06 16.43
CA PHE A 20 3.08 3.82 16.33
C PHE A 20 3.64 4.11 17.73
N HIS A 21 4.88 4.64 17.77
CA HIS A 21 5.58 4.91 19.03
C HIS A 21 4.89 5.95 19.92
N ASP A 22 4.06 6.83 19.35
CA ASP A 22 3.25 7.80 20.08
C ASP A 22 1.90 7.23 20.57
N GLY A 23 1.62 5.95 20.28
CA GLY A 23 0.41 5.25 20.66
C GLY A 23 -0.75 5.36 19.67
N THR A 24 -0.62 6.10 18.58
CA THR A 24 -1.64 6.18 17.52
C THR A 24 -1.81 4.82 16.82
N PRO A 25 -3.04 4.40 16.47
CA PRO A 25 -3.28 3.12 15.80
C PRO A 25 -2.80 3.17 14.35
N PHE A 26 -2.22 2.06 13.87
CA PHE A 26 -1.86 1.88 12.46
C PHE A 26 -3.07 1.36 11.66
N THR A 27 -3.39 2.03 10.56
CA THR A 27 -4.55 1.75 9.71
C THR A 27 -4.21 1.85 8.22
N ALA A 28 -5.19 1.52 7.37
CA ALA A 28 -5.12 1.72 5.93
C ALA A 28 -4.87 3.17 5.51
N ASP A 29 -5.31 4.16 6.29
CA ASP A 29 -5.07 5.57 5.97
C ASP A 29 -3.58 5.91 6.00
N ASP A 30 -2.81 5.30 6.90
CA ASP A 30 -1.37 5.50 7.01
C ASP A 30 -0.62 4.93 5.81
N VAL A 31 -1.13 3.82 5.24
CA VAL A 31 -0.58 3.22 4.02
C VAL A 31 -0.81 4.13 2.82
N VAL A 32 -2.03 4.65 2.67
CA VAL A 32 -2.39 5.60 1.60
C VAL A 32 -1.56 6.88 1.72
N PHE A 33 -1.48 7.46 2.93
CA PHE A 33 -0.65 8.63 3.21
C PHE A 33 0.81 8.41 2.85
N SER A 34 1.39 7.27 3.26
CA SER A 34 2.79 6.95 2.99
C SER A 34 3.09 6.83 1.49
N TYR A 35 2.17 6.24 0.72
CA TYR A 35 2.28 6.16 -0.72
C TYR A 35 2.17 7.52 -1.40
N GLU A 36 1.19 8.35 -1.03
CA GLU A 36 1.10 9.71 -1.59
C GLU A 36 2.32 10.56 -1.25
N ARG A 37 2.85 10.45 -0.03
CA ARG A 37 4.11 11.11 0.35
C ARG A 37 5.30 10.61 -0.48
N SER A 38 5.35 9.33 -0.83
CA SER A 38 6.45 8.78 -1.63
C SER A 38 6.44 9.27 -3.08
N LYS A 39 5.32 9.82 -3.57
CA LYS A 39 5.18 10.38 -4.92
C LYS A 39 5.66 11.83 -5.04
N THR A 40 5.90 12.52 -3.93
CA THR A 40 6.30 13.93 -3.95
C THR A 40 7.69 14.13 -4.55
N ASP A 41 7.93 15.31 -5.10
CA ASP A 41 9.24 15.68 -5.64
C ASP A 41 10.33 15.60 -4.57
N GLY A 42 11.51 15.12 -4.95
CA GLY A 42 12.63 14.88 -4.04
C GLY A 42 12.57 13.59 -3.22
N SER A 43 11.52 12.77 -3.34
CA SER A 43 11.49 11.46 -2.69
C SER A 43 12.35 10.43 -3.45
N ASP A 44 13.32 9.81 -2.76
CA ASP A 44 14.09 8.67 -3.28
C ASP A 44 13.22 7.44 -3.62
N MET A 45 11.99 7.42 -3.12
CA MET A 45 11.04 6.33 -3.36
C MET A 45 10.19 6.52 -4.61
N LYS A 46 10.16 7.73 -5.20
CA LYS A 46 9.26 8.09 -6.30
C LYS A 46 9.33 7.12 -7.47
N THR A 47 10.54 6.73 -7.87
CA THR A 47 10.75 5.75 -8.96
C THR A 47 10.26 4.36 -8.59
N LYS A 48 10.45 3.93 -7.34
CA LYS A 48 10.07 2.57 -6.88
C LYS A 48 8.56 2.40 -6.81
N VAL A 49 7.85 3.45 -6.41
CA VAL A 49 6.38 3.43 -6.32
C VAL A 49 5.70 3.75 -7.64
N GLY A 50 6.45 4.16 -8.68
CA GLY A 50 5.91 4.54 -9.99
C GLY A 50 5.22 3.41 -10.76
N THR A 51 5.46 2.16 -10.40
CA THR A 51 4.74 1.00 -10.98
C THR A 51 3.35 0.79 -10.39
N ILE A 52 3.08 1.38 -9.21
CA ILE A 52 1.78 1.36 -8.56
C ILE A 52 0.97 2.52 -9.14
N LYS A 53 -0.21 2.19 -9.67
CA LYS A 53 -1.18 3.14 -10.21
C LYS A 53 -1.92 3.87 -9.10
N GLU A 54 -2.39 3.12 -8.09
CA GLU A 54 -3.13 3.65 -6.94
C GLU A 54 -3.13 2.64 -5.79
N ILE A 55 -3.38 3.12 -4.57
CA ILE A 55 -3.73 2.31 -3.41
C ILE A 55 -5.13 2.69 -2.97
N ARG A 56 -6.02 1.71 -2.89
CA ARG A 56 -7.41 1.89 -2.47
C ARG A 56 -7.58 1.37 -1.05
N LYS A 57 -8.08 2.22 -0.16
CA LYS A 57 -8.58 1.79 1.14
C LYS A 57 -9.90 1.03 0.94
N ILE A 58 -9.95 -0.22 1.38
CA ILE A 58 -11.18 -1.05 1.37
C ILE A 58 -11.88 -0.93 2.73
N ASP A 59 -11.11 -1.05 3.80
CA ASP A 59 -11.50 -0.76 5.18
C ASP A 59 -10.25 -0.39 6.00
N ASP A 60 -10.37 -0.21 7.32
CA ASP A 60 -9.26 0.23 8.17
C ASP A 60 -8.07 -0.74 8.21
N HIS A 61 -8.25 -2.00 7.84
CA HIS A 61 -7.22 -3.03 7.85
C HIS A 61 -7.08 -3.77 6.52
N THR A 62 -7.67 -3.25 5.44
CA THR A 62 -7.56 -3.84 4.11
C THR A 62 -7.32 -2.76 3.06
N VAL A 63 -6.29 -2.98 2.23
CA VAL A 63 -5.91 -2.10 1.13
C VAL A 63 -5.70 -2.91 -0.15
N ASP A 64 -6.13 -2.36 -1.28
CA ASP A 64 -5.83 -2.90 -2.60
C ASP A 64 -4.76 -2.04 -3.28
N PHE A 65 -3.67 -2.67 -3.67
CA PHE A 65 -2.62 -2.08 -4.51
C PHE A 65 -2.94 -2.40 -5.96
N VAL A 66 -3.09 -1.37 -6.77
CA VAL A 66 -3.34 -1.49 -8.21
C VAL A 66 -2.06 -1.10 -8.94
N THR A 67 -1.57 -1.97 -9.81
CA THR A 67 -0.36 -1.71 -10.62
C THR A 67 -0.71 -1.31 -12.05
N ASN A 68 0.20 -0.61 -12.73
CA ASN A 68 0.01 -0.22 -14.13
C ASN A 68 -0.02 -1.43 -15.07
N ASP A 69 0.81 -2.42 -14.79
CA ASP A 69 0.94 -3.69 -15.51
C ASP A 69 1.02 -4.86 -14.50
N PRO A 70 0.80 -6.12 -14.93
CA PRO A 70 1.01 -7.26 -14.05
C PRO A 70 2.42 -7.23 -13.46
N PHE A 71 2.51 -7.15 -12.13
CA PHE A 71 3.77 -6.90 -11.45
C PHE A 71 4.16 -8.11 -10.58
N PRO A 72 5.07 -8.97 -11.06
CA PRO A 72 5.40 -10.25 -10.42
C PRO A 72 6.33 -10.13 -9.19
N ILE A 73 6.72 -8.92 -8.79
CA ILE A 73 7.62 -8.67 -7.64
C ILE A 73 6.84 -8.45 -6.33
N LEU A 74 5.52 -8.27 -6.39
CA LEU A 74 4.70 -8.31 -5.17
C LEU A 74 4.72 -9.73 -4.60
N PRO A 75 4.73 -9.87 -3.26
CA PRO A 75 5.12 -11.12 -2.62
C PRO A 75 4.24 -12.30 -3.07
N ASP A 76 4.88 -13.42 -3.41
CA ASP A 76 4.20 -14.69 -3.71
C ASP A 76 3.29 -15.16 -2.55
#